data_AF-A0A2D9C592-F1
#
_entry.id   AF-A0A2D9C592-F1
#
_cell.length_a   1.000
_cell.length_b   1.000
_cell.length_c   1.000
_cell.angle_alpha   90.00
_cell.angle_beta   90.00
_cell.angle_gamma   90.00
#
_symmetry.space_group_name_H-M   'P 1'
#
loop_
_entity.id
_entity.type
_entity.pdbx_description
1 polymer ?
#
loop_
_entity_poly.entity_id
_entity_poly.type
_entity_poly.pdbx_seq_one_letter_code
_entity_poly.pdbx_strand_id
1 'polypeptide(L)' 'MAKLTRNVNYSNYRWEEYVLTEEELAQWKTGDEDVRQDIIDDADWDLVRDKPIDDYGDVEFVEE' A
#
# COMPACT_ATOMS: atom_id res chain seq x y z
N MET A 1 -35.29 20.23 -2.74
CA MET A 1 -34.06 21.07 -2.66
C MET A 1 -33.05 20.53 -3.65
N ALA A 2 -32.21 21.37 -4.26
CA ALA A 2 -31.23 20.94 -5.26
C ALA A 2 -29.81 20.83 -4.68
N LYS A 3 -29.10 19.74 -5.00
CA LYS A 3 -27.69 19.52 -4.60
C LYS A 3 -26.88 18.83 -5.70
N LEU A 4 -25.57 19.07 -5.69
CA LEU A 4 -24.60 18.35 -6.50
C LEU A 4 -23.88 17.32 -5.63
N THR A 5 -23.74 16.10 -6.12
CA THR A 5 -23.02 15.01 -5.44
C THR A 5 -21.91 14.51 -6.34
N ARG A 6 -20.74 14.19 -5.77
CA ARG A 6 -19.64 13.51 -6.48
C ARG A 6 -19.00 12.52 -5.53
N ASN A 7 -18.70 11.32 -6.01
CA ASN A 7 -17.88 10.36 -5.30
C ASN A 7 -16.40 10.65 -5.54
N VAL A 8 -15.58 10.65 -4.49
CA VAL A 8 -14.14 10.86 -4.58
C VAL A 8 -13.45 9.73 -3.81
N ASN A 9 -12.57 8.99 -4.49
CA ASN A 9 -11.69 8.02 -3.85
C ASN A 9 -10.28 8.59 -3.77
N TYR A 10 -9.73 8.69 -2.55
CA TYR A 10 -8.32 8.97 -2.32
C TYR A 10 -7.65 7.70 -1.82
N SER A 11 -6.78 7.13 -2.65
CA SER A 11 -5.96 5.97 -2.29
C SER A 11 -4.49 6.27 -2.55
N ASN A 12 -3.59 5.81 -1.68
CA ASN A 12 -2.15 5.95 -1.87
C ASN A 12 -1.51 4.57 -2.03
N TYR A 13 -0.64 4.40 -3.02
CA TYR A 13 0.33 3.29 -3.02
C TYR A 13 1.57 3.73 -2.25
N ARG A 14 2.04 2.88 -1.33
CA ARG A 14 3.33 3.04 -0.66
C ARG A 14 4.31 2.03 -1.21
N TRP A 15 5.53 2.49 -1.48
CA TRP A 15 6.67 1.62 -1.77
C TRP A 15 7.59 1.68 -0.58
N GLU A 16 7.75 0.54 0.06
CA GLU A 16 8.57 0.37 1.24
C GLU A 16 9.67 -0.64 0.92
N GLU A 17 10.87 -0.39 1.43
CA GLU A 17 12.04 -1.23 1.22
C GLU A 17 12.61 -1.64 2.58
N TYR A 18 13.09 -2.88 2.68
CA TYR A 18 13.88 -3.35 3.80
C TYR A 18 15.10 -4.08 3.24
N VAL A 19 16.29 -3.77 3.77
CA VAL A 19 17.54 -4.36 3.32
C VAL A 19 17.86 -5.54 4.24
N LEU A 20 17.70 -6.75 3.71
CA LEU A 20 18.07 -7.98 4.42
C LEU A 20 19.56 -7.97 4.82
N THR A 21 19.84 -8.38 6.04
CA THR A 21 21.18 -8.76 6.48
C THR A 21 21.66 -10.02 5.74
N GLU A 22 22.97 -10.31 5.83
CA GLU A 22 23.53 -11.51 5.19
C GLU A 22 22.93 -12.81 5.75
N GLU A 23 22.57 -12.82 7.04
CA GLU A 23 21.95 -13.98 7.71
C GLU A 23 20.49 -14.17 7.24
N GLU A 24 19.68 -13.11 7.26
CA GLU A 24 18.30 -13.16 6.76
C GLU A 24 18.27 -13.50 5.27
N LEU A 25 19.23 -13.02 4.47
CA LEU A 25 19.34 -13.39 3.07
C LEU A 25 19.62 -14.90 2.89
N ALA A 26 20.48 -15.47 3.74
CA ALA A 26 20.75 -16.91 3.72
C ALA A 26 19.50 -17.71 4.11
N GLN A 27 18.79 -17.27 5.15
CA GLN A 27 17.51 -17.85 5.59
C GLN A 27 16.42 -17.73 4.50
N TRP A 28 16.25 -16.56 3.90
CA TRP A 28 15.30 -16.31 2.81
C TRP A 28 15.52 -17.24 1.61
N LYS A 29 16.78 -17.53 1.29
CA LYS A 29 17.18 -18.42 0.19
C LYS A 29 16.89 -19.90 0.46
N THR A 30 16.66 -20.30 1.70
CA THR A 30 16.25 -21.70 2.02
C THR A 30 14.92 -22.06 1.38
N GLY A 31 14.06 -21.08 1.12
CA GLY A 31 12.75 -21.30 0.51
C GLY A 31 11.64 -21.67 1.47
N ASP A 32 11.95 -21.80 2.76
CA ASP A 32 10.98 -22.10 3.80
C ASP A 32 10.00 -20.93 3.98
N GLU A 33 8.69 -21.22 3.94
CA GLU A 33 7.64 -20.20 3.95
C GLU A 33 7.49 -19.57 5.34
N ASP A 34 7.58 -20.38 6.40
CA ASP A 34 7.46 -19.92 7.78
C ASP A 34 8.63 -18.97 8.10
N VAL A 35 9.85 -19.36 7.75
CA VAL A 35 11.06 -18.52 7.93
C VAL A 35 10.96 -17.19 7.15
N ARG A 36 10.40 -17.20 5.94
CA ARG A 36 10.23 -15.97 5.17
C ARG A 36 9.19 -15.05 5.78
N GLN A 37 8.11 -15.62 6.32
CA GLN A 37 7.07 -14.84 6.98
C GLN A 37 7.60 -14.18 8.24
N ASP A 38 8.40 -14.90 9.04
CA ASP A 38 9.06 -14.34 10.23
C ASP A 38 9.93 -13.12 9.86
N ILE A 39 10.73 -13.21 8.78
CA ILE A 39 11.55 -12.09 8.29
C ILE A 39 10.67 -10.90 7.84
N ILE A 40 9.53 -11.14 7.19
CA ILE A 40 8.61 -10.07 6.75
C ILE A 40 7.97 -9.36 7.95
N ASP A 41 7.56 -10.12 8.95
CA ASP A 41 6.85 -9.62 10.13
C ASP A 41 7.78 -8.81 11.04
N ASP A 42 9.07 -9.17 11.10
CA ASP A 42 10.09 -8.46 11.89
C ASP A 42 10.77 -7.30 11.13
N ALA A 43 10.60 -7.19 9.81
CA ALA A 43 11.22 -6.16 9.00
C ALA A 43 10.73 -4.74 9.38
N ASP A 44 11.69 -3.85 9.68
CA ASP A 44 11.42 -2.42 9.87
C ASP A 44 11.44 -1.71 8.51
N TRP A 45 10.28 -1.68 7.86
CA TRP A 45 10.11 -1.20 6.50
C TRP A 45 10.33 0.32 6.37
N ASP A 46 11.27 0.73 5.50
CA ASP A 46 11.53 2.14 5.19
C ASP A 46 10.62 2.62 4.04
N LEU A 47 9.86 3.69 4.27
CA LEU A 47 9.07 4.33 3.21
C LEU A 47 9.98 5.08 2.22
N VAL A 48 10.06 4.58 0.99
CA VAL A 48 10.89 5.18 -0.07
C VAL A 48 10.13 6.21 -0.87
N ARG A 49 8.87 5.93 -1.18
CA ARG A 49 7.97 6.87 -1.85
C ARG A 49 6.51 6.45 -1.70
N ASP A 50 5.63 7.40 -1.90
CA ASP A 50 4.22 7.16 -2.13
C ASP A 50 3.74 7.86 -3.41
N LYS A 51 2.62 7.39 -3.95
CA LYS A 51 1.96 8.02 -5.09
C LYS A 51 0.45 8.08 -4.81
N PRO A 52 -0.17 9.27 -4.88
CA PRO A 52 -1.60 9.37 -4.82
C PRO A 52 -2.25 8.83 -6.10
N ILE A 53 -3.31 8.06 -5.92
CA ILE A 53 -4.30 7.75 -6.94
C ILE A 53 -5.52 8.58 -6.61
N ASP A 54 -5.77 9.57 -7.45
CA ASP A 54 -6.98 10.37 -7.39
C ASP A 54 -7.94 9.83 -8.44
N ASP A 55 -9.02 9.17 -7.99
CA ASP A 55 -10.13 8.77 -8.85
C ASP A 55 -11.36 9.61 -8.49
N TYR A 56 -11.76 10.47 -9.42
CA TYR A 56 -12.91 11.37 -9.27
C TYR A 56 -14.06 10.79 -10.08
N GLY A 57 -15.14 10.41 -9.39
CA GLY A 57 -16.40 10.08 -10.05
C GLY A 57 -17.02 11.29 -10.74
N ASP A 58 -18.00 11.04 -11.60
CA ASP A 58 -18.79 12.11 -12.23
C ASP A 58 -19.61 12.89 -11.20
N VAL A 59 -19.88 14.16 -11.50
CA VAL A 59 -20.76 15.02 -10.69
C VAL A 59 -22.21 14.78 -11.10
N GLU A 60 -23.04 14.41 -10.14
CA GLU A 60 -24.47 14.18 -10.33
C GLU A 60 -25.28 15.33 -9.73
N PHE A 61 -26.35 15.73 -10.41
CA PHE A 61 -27.34 16.68 -9.91
C PHE A 61 -28.55 15.93 -9.37
N VAL A 62 -28.94 16.25 -8.13
CA VAL A 62 -30.09 15.65 -7.44
C VAL A 62 -31.03 16.76 -6.97
N GLU A 63 -32.30 16.65 -7.31
CA GLU A 63 -33.38 17.56 -6.90
C GLU A 63 -34.46 16.76 -6.17
N GLU A 64 -34.79 17.15 -4.93
CA GLU A 64 -35.94 16.64 -4.15
C GLU A 64 -37.22 17.44 -4.39
#